data_AF-A0A965BXC7-F1
#
_entry.id   AF-A0A965BXC7-F1
#
_cell.length_a   1.000
_cell.length_b   1.000
_cell.length_c   1.000
_cell.angle_alpha   90.00
_cell.angle_beta   90.00
_cell.angle_gamma   90.00
#
_symmetry.space_group_name_H-M   'P 1'
#
loop_
_entity.id
_entity.type
_entity.pdbx_description
1 polymer ?
#
loop_
_entity_poly.entity_id
_entity_poly.type
_entity_poly.pdbx_seq_one_letter_code
_entity_poly.pdbx_strand_id
1 'polypeptide(L)'
;MAHALEGSGPAILRNSDLDAEAVRAARVDLAACFRMAARLGLHEGICNHFSFVVPGRDDLFLVNPYGWAFSEMTASRLLVCDFKGNVVAGDGVPEATAFYIHARMHLNQPRAKAAFHTHMPNATALAMLEGPPLVWAGQSSLKFYGRTLV
;
A
#
# COMPACT_ATOMS: atom_id res chain seq x y z
N MET A 1 -1.63 -16.81 -7.16
CA MET A 1 -0.43 -16.61 -7.98
C MET A 1 -0.10 -15.12 -7.89
N ALA A 2 0.98 -14.75 -7.20
CA ALA A 2 1.43 -13.36 -7.17
C ALA A 2 2.10 -13.02 -8.49
N HIS A 3 1.73 -11.90 -9.11
CA HIS A 3 2.27 -11.47 -10.39
C HIS A 3 3.02 -10.15 -10.16
N ALA A 4 4.30 -10.10 -10.53
CA ALA A 4 5.06 -8.85 -10.53
C ALA A 4 4.87 -8.13 -11.87
N LEU A 5 4.88 -6.79 -11.87
CA LEU A 5 4.89 -6.03 -13.12
C LEU A 5 6.27 -6.09 -13.76
N GLU A 6 6.34 -6.47 -15.05
CA GLU A 6 7.56 -6.36 -15.85
C GLU A 6 7.83 -4.88 -16.15
N GLY A 7 8.96 -4.36 -15.69
CA GLY A 7 9.31 -2.94 -15.81
C GLY A 7 9.83 -2.57 -17.20
N SER A 8 9.31 -1.48 -17.77
CA SER A 8 10.03 -0.71 -18.79
C SER A 8 11.02 0.23 -18.08
N GLY A 9 12.24 0.36 -18.61
CA GLY A 9 13.38 1.04 -17.95
C GLY A 9 13.10 2.48 -17.50
N PRO A 10 13.89 3.02 -16.56
CA PRO A 10 13.49 4.20 -15.80
C PRO A 10 13.44 5.45 -16.66
N ALA A 11 12.29 6.11 -16.68
CA ALA A 11 12.21 7.53 -16.98
C ALA A 11 12.78 8.28 -15.77
N ILE A 12 14.09 8.53 -15.77
CA ILE A 12 14.75 9.34 -14.73
C ILE A 12 14.19 10.76 -14.85
N LEU A 13 13.20 11.12 -14.02
CA LEU A 13 12.77 12.50 -13.87
C LEU A 13 13.85 13.26 -13.10
N ARG A 14 14.84 13.77 -13.84
CA ARG A 14 15.93 14.63 -13.37
C ARG A 14 15.40 16.02 -12.96
N ASN A 15 14.52 16.12 -11.95
CA ASN A 15 14.30 17.32 -11.13
C ASN A 15 13.28 17.10 -9.98
N SER A 16 13.18 15.90 -9.42
CA SER A 16 12.03 15.58 -8.58
C SER A 16 12.21 16.00 -7.12
N ASP A 17 11.25 16.73 -6.54
CA ASP A 17 11.11 17.00 -5.09
C ASP A 17 10.94 15.72 -4.21
N LEU A 18 11.38 14.56 -4.69
CA LEU A 18 11.31 13.28 -3.97
C LEU A 18 12.24 13.22 -2.76
N ASP A 19 13.22 14.13 -2.68
CA ASP A 19 14.09 14.32 -1.52
C ASP A 19 13.54 15.35 -0.52
N ALA A 20 12.40 15.98 -0.81
CA ALA A 20 11.78 16.93 0.09
C ALA A 20 11.49 16.27 1.46
N GLU A 21 11.61 17.07 2.52
CA GLU A 21 11.46 16.59 3.90
C GLU A 21 10.12 15.88 4.12
N ALA A 22 9.04 16.37 3.51
CA ALA A 22 7.73 15.74 3.57
C ALA A 22 7.70 14.33 2.95
N VAL A 23 8.40 14.12 1.83
CA VAL A 23 8.50 12.81 1.17
C VAL A 23 9.36 11.86 2.01
N ARG A 24 10.45 12.37 2.59
CA ARG A 24 11.30 11.61 3.51
C ARG A 24 10.52 11.17 4.75
N ALA A 25 9.73 12.06 5.35
CA ALA A 25 8.87 11.75 6.49
C ALA A 25 7.82 10.70 6.12
N ALA A 26 7.14 10.85 4.97
CA ALA A 26 6.17 9.86 4.50
C ALA A 26 6.77 8.47 4.29
N ARG A 27 8.01 8.38 3.80
CA ARG A 27 8.74 7.09 3.70
C ARG A 27 9.02 6.48 5.07
N VAL A 28 9.41 7.29 6.05
CA VAL A 28 9.65 6.83 7.43
C VAL A 28 8.35 6.33 8.06
N ASP A 29 7.27 7.10 7.96
CA ASP A 29 5.96 6.72 8.53
C ASP A 29 5.41 5.46 7.88
N LEU A 30 5.46 5.36 6.55
CA LEU A 30 4.98 4.17 5.84
C LEU A 30 5.83 2.93 6.20
N ALA A 31 7.15 3.07 6.32
CA ALA A 31 8.02 1.99 6.79
C ALA A 31 7.69 1.58 8.24
N ALA A 32 7.37 2.54 9.12
CA ALA A 32 6.91 2.25 10.47
C ALA A 32 5.58 1.49 10.46
N CYS A 33 4.63 1.83 9.58
CA CYS A 33 3.39 1.09 9.40
C CYS A 33 3.65 -0.38 9.03
N PHE A 34 4.57 -0.66 8.09
CA PHE A 34 4.96 -2.04 7.76
C PHE A 34 5.51 -2.79 8.98
N ARG A 35 6.44 -2.17 9.73
CA ARG A 35 7.03 -2.80 10.93
C ARG A 35 6.02 -3.05 12.03
N MET A 36 5.07 -2.13 12.21
CA MET A 36 3.97 -2.31 13.17
C MET A 36 2.99 -3.40 12.74
N ALA A 37 2.63 -3.44 11.45
CA ALA A 37 1.80 -4.52 10.91
C ALA A 37 2.48 -5.89 11.05
N ALA A 38 3.80 -5.97 10.87
CA ALA A 38 4.56 -7.18 11.14
C ALA A 38 4.49 -7.58 12.63
N ARG A 39 4.74 -6.63 13.53
CA ARG A 39 4.69 -6.84 14.99
C ARG A 39 3.31 -7.27 15.50
N LEU A 40 2.25 -6.79 14.86
CA LEU A 40 0.86 -7.10 15.20
C LEU A 40 0.33 -8.34 14.47
N GLY A 41 1.14 -9.00 13.64
CA GLY A 41 0.73 -10.20 12.91
C GLY A 41 -0.32 -9.95 11.82
N LEU A 42 -0.34 -8.75 11.22
CA LEU A 42 -1.36 -8.37 10.22
C LEU A 42 -1.00 -8.77 8.78
N HIS A 43 0.15 -9.41 8.57
CA HIS A 43 0.71 -9.71 7.26
C HIS A 43 0.61 -11.22 6.95
N GLU A 44 0.64 -11.56 5.67
CA GLU A 44 0.71 -12.93 5.15
C GLU A 44 1.85 -13.01 4.13
N GLY A 45 2.95 -13.65 4.52
CA GLY A 45 4.12 -13.82 3.67
C GLY A 45 4.62 -12.49 3.09
N ILE A 46 4.71 -12.43 1.75
CA ILE A 46 5.22 -11.29 0.97
C ILE A 46 4.16 -10.67 0.05
N CYS A 47 2.90 -11.08 0.17
CA CYS A 47 1.85 -10.76 -0.80
C CYS A 47 1.08 -9.47 -0.48
N ASN A 48 1.27 -8.89 0.70
CA ASN A 48 0.57 -7.67 1.09
C ASN A 48 1.31 -6.41 0.64
N HIS A 49 0.58 -5.30 0.60
CA HIS A 49 1.13 -4.02 0.16
C HIS A 49 0.45 -2.84 0.82
N PHE A 50 1.26 -1.85 1.24
CA PHE A 50 0.79 -0.55 1.69
C PHE A 50 1.29 0.53 0.73
N SER A 51 0.48 1.56 0.50
CA SER A 51 0.89 2.71 -0.29
C SER A 51 0.54 4.03 0.35
N PHE A 52 1.26 5.06 -0.09
CA PHE A 52 1.00 6.44 0.29
C PHE A 52 1.28 7.38 -0.89
N VAL A 53 0.35 8.24 -1.26
CA VAL A 53 0.55 9.25 -2.32
C VAL A 53 1.70 10.19 -1.92
N VAL A 54 2.65 10.41 -2.82
CA VAL A 54 3.84 11.23 -2.53
C VAL A 54 3.41 12.65 -2.17
N PRO A 55 3.81 13.20 -1.01
CA PRO A 55 3.50 14.59 -0.65
C PRO A 55 3.94 15.59 -1.72
N GLY A 56 3.09 16.55 -2.04
CA GLY A 56 3.34 17.53 -3.10
C GLY A 56 3.14 16.99 -4.53
N ARG A 57 2.75 15.72 -4.69
CA ARG A 57 2.49 15.09 -5.98
C ARG A 57 1.13 14.39 -5.97
N ASP A 58 0.46 14.43 -7.10
CA ASP A 58 -0.84 13.78 -7.34
C ASP A 58 -0.76 12.74 -8.46
N ASP A 59 0.44 12.49 -8.97
CA ASP A 59 0.75 11.55 -10.04
C ASP A 59 1.69 10.40 -9.59
N LEU A 60 2.17 10.44 -8.35
CA LEU A 60 3.12 9.47 -7.78
C LEU A 60 2.67 8.93 -6.42
N PHE A 61 3.05 7.68 -6.11
CA PHE A 61 2.83 7.06 -4.81
C PHE A 61 4.01 6.18 -4.37
N LEU A 62 4.18 6.06 -3.06
CA LEU A 62 5.09 5.17 -2.38
C LEU A 62 4.46 3.78 -2.24
N VAL A 63 5.26 2.72 -2.41
CA VAL A 63 4.82 1.32 -2.20
C VAL A 63 6.00 0.42 -1.87
N ASN A 64 5.78 -0.69 -1.15
CA ASN A 64 6.84 -1.68 -0.93
C ASN A 64 7.19 -2.45 -2.22
N PRO A 65 8.48 -2.79 -2.44
CA PRO A 65 8.89 -3.74 -3.45
C PRO A 65 8.40 -5.14 -3.09
N TYR A 66 8.07 -5.92 -4.11
CA TYR A 66 7.76 -7.34 -3.98
C TYR A 66 8.98 -8.14 -3.51
N GLY A 67 8.75 -9.22 -2.76
CA GLY A 67 9.80 -10.14 -2.31
C GLY A 67 10.34 -9.87 -0.90
N TRP A 68 9.90 -8.82 -0.22
CA TRP A 68 10.31 -8.50 1.15
C TRP A 68 9.20 -8.76 2.15
N ALA A 69 9.56 -9.29 3.31
CA ALA A 69 8.62 -9.36 4.43
C ALA A 69 8.37 -7.96 5.00
N PHE A 70 7.18 -7.72 5.56
CA PHE A 70 6.86 -6.45 6.22
C PHE A 70 7.82 -6.12 7.37
N SER A 71 8.37 -7.15 8.02
CA SER A 71 9.38 -7.04 9.07
C SER A 71 10.75 -6.60 8.56
N GLU A 72 10.98 -6.46 7.26
CA GLU A 72 12.27 -6.09 6.65
C GLU A 72 12.24 -4.70 5.98
N MET A 73 11.03 -4.14 5.83
CA MET A 73 10.79 -2.88 5.15
C MET A 73 11.49 -1.69 5.81
N THR A 74 12.14 -0.85 5.02
CA THR A 74 12.77 0.41 5.49
C THR A 74 12.31 1.56 4.60
N ALA A 75 12.45 2.79 5.09
CA ALA A 75 12.13 4.00 4.32
C ALA A 75 12.86 4.05 2.97
N SER A 76 14.13 3.62 2.97
CA SER A 76 15.00 3.55 1.79
C SER A 76 14.62 2.46 0.79
N ARG A 77 13.91 1.41 1.22
CA ARG A 77 13.47 0.31 0.34
C ARG A 77 12.18 0.64 -0.41
N LEU A 78 11.43 1.66 -0.01
CA LEU A 78 10.17 2.00 -0.67
C LEU A 78 10.40 2.47 -2.10
N LEU A 79 9.59 1.96 -3.02
CA LEU A 79 9.53 2.40 -4.39
C LEU A 79 8.70 3.68 -4.50
N VAL A 80 8.99 4.49 -5.52
CA VAL A 80 8.09 5.52 -6.03
C VAL A 80 7.58 5.03 -7.37
N CYS A 81 6.27 4.92 -7.52
CA CYS A 81 5.64 4.50 -8.75
C CYS A 81 4.71 5.59 -9.27
N ASP A 82 4.56 5.64 -10.59
CA ASP A 82 3.49 6.40 -11.22
C ASP A 82 2.18 5.59 -11.26
N PHE A 83 1.07 6.26 -11.55
CA PHE A 83 -0.23 5.59 -11.72
C PHE A 83 -0.40 4.87 -13.07
N LYS A 84 0.69 4.62 -13.81
CA LYS A 84 0.73 3.78 -15.01
C LYS A 84 1.47 2.45 -14.78
N GLY A 85 2.06 2.25 -13.59
CA GLY A 85 2.72 1.01 -13.20
C GLY A 85 4.23 1.05 -13.38
N ASN A 86 4.80 2.22 -13.69
CA ASN A 86 6.24 2.39 -13.84
C ASN A 86 6.88 2.73 -12.49
N VAL A 87 8.03 2.14 -12.23
CA VAL A 87 8.89 2.52 -11.10
C VAL A 87 9.71 3.75 -11.50
N VAL A 88 9.49 4.85 -10.78
CA VAL A 88 10.17 6.13 -10.99
C VAL A 88 11.44 6.24 -10.15
N ALA A 89 11.44 5.65 -8.94
CA ALA A 89 12.61 5.61 -8.06
C ALA A 89 12.57 4.41 -7.11
N GLY A 90 13.75 3.92 -6.70
CA GLY A 90 13.92 2.75 -5.84
C GLY A 90 14.23 1.47 -6.63
N ASP A 91 14.64 0.43 -5.92
CA ASP A 91 15.10 -0.84 -6.52
C ASP A 91 14.06 -1.96 -6.36
N GLY A 92 13.67 -2.56 -7.48
CA GLY A 92 12.73 -3.68 -7.52
C GLY A 92 11.45 -3.35 -8.28
N VAL A 93 10.44 -4.20 -8.10
CA VAL A 93 9.13 -4.08 -8.74
C VAL A 93 8.03 -4.19 -7.69
N PRO A 94 6.92 -3.44 -7.82
CA PRO A 94 5.78 -3.62 -6.94
C PRO A 94 5.03 -4.91 -7.31
N GLU A 95 4.27 -5.43 -6.35
CA GLU A 95 3.28 -6.47 -6.64
C GLU A 95 2.15 -5.86 -7.51
N ALA A 96 1.68 -6.59 -8.52
CA ALA A 96 0.78 -6.02 -9.54
C ALA A 96 -0.58 -5.59 -8.97
N THR A 97 -1.11 -6.25 -7.94
CA THR A 97 -2.35 -5.87 -7.28
C THR A 97 -2.22 -4.55 -6.51
N ALA A 98 -1.01 -4.20 -6.04
CA ALA A 98 -0.77 -2.85 -5.50
C ALA A 98 -1.05 -1.78 -6.58
N PHE A 99 -0.70 -2.05 -7.83
CA PHE A 99 -1.07 -1.18 -8.95
C PHE A 99 -2.57 -1.25 -9.26
N TYR A 100 -3.14 -2.43 -9.49
CA TYR A 100 -4.54 -2.54 -9.91
C TYR A 100 -5.54 -2.05 -8.86
N ILE A 101 -5.20 -2.13 -7.58
CA ILE A 101 -6.06 -1.70 -6.47
C ILE A 101 -5.68 -0.28 -6.04
N HIS A 102 -4.46 -0.05 -5.54
CA HIS A 102 -4.13 1.20 -4.86
C HIS A 102 -4.00 2.36 -5.84
N ALA A 103 -3.38 2.17 -7.01
CA ALA A 103 -3.25 3.24 -8.01
C ALA A 103 -4.63 3.75 -8.45
N ARG A 104 -5.55 2.82 -8.74
CA ARG A 104 -6.93 3.16 -9.13
C ARG A 104 -7.71 3.80 -8.00
N MET A 105 -7.52 3.34 -6.76
CA MET A 105 -8.15 3.93 -5.60
C MET A 105 -7.67 5.38 -5.37
N HIS A 106 -6.36 5.63 -5.42
CA HIS A 106 -5.80 6.97 -5.23
C HIS A 106 -6.26 7.95 -6.33
N LEU A 107 -6.35 7.49 -7.60
CA LEU A 107 -6.87 8.27 -8.71
C LEU A 107 -8.36 8.61 -8.55
N ASN A 108 -9.18 7.62 -8.21
CA ASN A 108 -10.64 7.80 -8.12
C ASN A 108 -11.09 8.47 -6.81
N GLN A 109 -10.26 8.40 -5.76
CA GLN A 109 -10.52 9.03 -4.47
C GLN A 109 -9.29 9.83 -4.02
N PRO A 110 -9.08 11.06 -4.55
CA PRO A 110 -7.89 11.87 -4.26
C PRO A 110 -7.67 12.18 -2.78
N ARG A 111 -8.72 12.11 -1.95
CA ARG A 111 -8.64 12.28 -0.49
C ARG A 111 -8.01 11.06 0.21
N ALA A 112 -8.10 9.87 -0.37
CA ALA A 112 -7.49 8.67 0.17
C ALA A 112 -5.99 8.67 -0.16
N LYS A 113 -5.17 9.27 0.71
CA LYS A 113 -3.71 9.36 0.50
C LYS A 113 -2.96 8.11 0.95
N ALA A 114 -3.51 7.33 1.88
CA ALA A 114 -2.93 6.07 2.36
C ALA A 114 -3.86 4.91 2.03
N ALA A 115 -3.30 3.75 1.69
CA ALA A 115 -4.05 2.53 1.42
C ALA A 115 -3.32 1.32 2.01
N PHE A 116 -4.00 0.56 2.86
CA PHE A 116 -3.44 -0.63 3.51
C PHE A 116 -4.22 -1.87 3.12
N HIS A 117 -3.55 -2.82 2.48
CA HIS A 117 -4.11 -4.11 2.14
C HIS A 117 -3.36 -5.22 2.90
N THR A 118 -4.13 -6.11 3.53
CA THR A 118 -3.63 -7.14 4.45
C THR A 118 -4.47 -8.41 4.33
N HIS A 119 -3.89 -9.57 4.62
CA HIS A 119 -4.58 -10.86 4.68
C HIS A 119 -4.61 -11.39 6.12
N MET A 120 -5.16 -10.60 7.05
CA MET A 120 -5.31 -11.05 8.44
C MET A 120 -6.24 -12.28 8.51
N PRO A 121 -5.88 -13.38 9.19
CA PRO A 121 -6.64 -14.63 9.14
C PRO A 121 -8.14 -14.47 9.44
N ASN A 122 -8.49 -13.69 10.48
CA ASN A 122 -9.89 -13.47 10.86
C ASN A 122 -10.65 -12.64 9.82
N ALA A 123 -10.01 -11.63 9.23
CA ALA A 123 -10.64 -10.81 8.20
C ALA A 123 -10.82 -11.61 6.89
N THR A 124 -9.81 -12.39 6.51
CA THR A 124 -9.86 -13.30 5.36
C THR A 124 -10.99 -14.32 5.53
N ALA A 125 -11.12 -14.93 6.72
CA ALA A 125 -12.20 -15.88 7.00
C ALA A 125 -13.59 -15.23 6.87
N LEU A 126 -13.78 -14.01 7.38
CA LEU A 126 -15.06 -13.28 7.26
C LEU A 126 -15.38 -12.94 5.79
N ALA A 127 -14.38 -12.64 4.98
CA ALA A 127 -14.55 -12.34 3.55
C ALA A 127 -14.92 -13.58 2.70
N MET A 128 -14.82 -14.79 3.25
CA MET A 128 -15.21 -16.04 2.59
C MET A 128 -16.65 -16.49 2.89
N LEU A 129 -17.34 -15.83 3.82
CA LEU A 129 -18.71 -16.16 4.19
C LEU A 129 -19.73 -15.52 3.24
N GLU A 130 -20.89 -16.15 3.10
CA GLU A 130 -22.03 -15.55 2.42
C GLU A 130 -22.64 -14.43 3.28
N GLY A 131 -22.93 -13.28 2.65
CA GLY A 131 -23.53 -12.12 3.30
C GLY A 131 -22.51 -11.08 3.80
N PRO A 132 -22.96 -10.06 4.57
CA PRO A 132 -22.07 -9.00 5.05
C PRO A 132 -21.02 -9.55 6.04
N PRO A 133 -19.71 -9.27 5.84
CA PRO A 133 -18.64 -9.84 6.67
C PRO A 133 -18.58 -9.22 8.08
N LEU A 134 -19.26 -8.11 8.33
CA LEU A 134 -19.28 -7.43 9.62
C LEU A 134 -20.71 -7.37 10.18
N VAL A 135 -20.88 -7.95 11.38
CA VAL A 135 -22.09 -7.79 12.18
C VAL A 135 -21.94 -6.62 13.17
N TRP A 136 -23.00 -5.83 13.33
CA TRP A 136 -23.04 -4.67 14.22
C TRP A 136 -23.28 -5.05 15.69
N ALA A 137 -22.59 -6.09 16.16
CA ALA A 137 -22.82 -6.73 17.45
C ALA A 137 -22.05 -6.09 18.63
N GLY A 138 -21.17 -5.11 18.38
CA GLY A 138 -20.39 -4.49 19.46
C GLY A 138 -19.86 -3.10 19.13
N GLN A 139 -19.42 -2.37 20.15
CA GLN A 139 -18.93 -1.00 20.03
C GLN A 139 -17.79 -0.86 19.01
N SER A 140 -16.89 -1.85 18.93
CA SER A 140 -15.78 -1.83 17.97
C SER A 140 -16.25 -1.98 16.53
N SER A 141 -17.22 -2.84 16.23
CA SER A 141 -17.73 -3.00 14.87
C SER A 141 -18.60 -1.82 14.44
N LEU A 142 -19.34 -1.19 15.37
CA LEU A 142 -20.13 0.01 15.09
C LEU A 142 -19.31 1.21 14.60
N LYS A 143 -17.99 1.28 14.87
CA LYS A 143 -17.10 2.30 14.29
C LYS A 143 -17.07 2.29 12.76
N PHE A 144 -17.45 1.17 12.16
CA PHE A 144 -17.47 0.93 10.72
C PHE A 144 -18.90 0.95 10.13
N TYR A 145 -19.94 1.22 10.93
CA TYR A 145 -21.32 1.28 10.45
C TYR A 145 -21.48 2.32 9.34
N GLY A 146 -21.98 1.90 8.18
CA GLY A 146 -22.13 2.77 6.99
C GLY A 146 -20.80 3.24 6.38
N ARG A 147 -19.68 2.62 6.75
CA ARG A 147 -18.32 3.01 6.32
C ARG A 147 -17.53 1.86 5.70
N THR A 148 -18.20 0.76 5.38
CA THR A 148 -17.64 -0.43 4.73
C THR A 148 -18.27 -0.59 3.35
N LEU A 149 -17.45 -0.96 2.37
CA LEU A 149 -17.90 -1.49 1.08
C LEU A 149 -17.49 -2.97 1.09
N VAL A 150 -18.46 -3.85 0.91
CA VAL A 150 -18.33 -5.30 1.00
C VAL A 150 -19.01 -5.95 -0.19
#